data_AF-A0A075MST0-F1
#
_entry.id   AF-A0A075MST0-F1
#
_cell.length_a   1.000
_cell.length_b   1.000
_cell.length_c   1.000
_cell.angle_alpha   90.00
_cell.angle_beta   90.00
_cell.angle_gamma   90.00
#
_symmetry.space_group_name_H-M   'P 1'
#
loop_
_entity.id
_entity.type
_entity.pdbx_description
1 polymer ?
#
loop_
_entity_poly.entity_id
_entity_poly.type
_entity_poly.pdbx_seq_one_letter_code
_entity_poly.pdbx_strand_id
1 'polypeptide(L)'
;MDPRLKQLEKKQKLYSLLKAQHEAEVKELMHYMSVLTTVENNLVRSYLHTLLSDGLRHIEYISRIMADIEGATGSASLTKKGIEESIADERESHDALLKCAEMADDPETAALLKSISVDEEHHMRILEHLSELVESAAAGTTK
;
A
#
# COMPACT_ATOMS: atom_id res chain seq x y z
N MET A 1 37.74 -3.41 -18.62
CA MET A 1 36.44 -3.81 -18.04
C MET A 1 35.36 -3.59 -19.07
N ASP A 2 34.53 -4.60 -19.30
CA ASP A 2 33.38 -4.52 -20.20
C ASP A 2 32.39 -3.43 -19.70
N PRO A 3 32.01 -2.46 -20.56
CA PRO A 3 31.01 -1.45 -20.24
C PRO A 3 29.68 -2.01 -19.71
N ARG A 4 29.27 -3.22 -20.15
CA ARG A 4 28.05 -3.90 -19.71
C ARG A 4 28.16 -4.38 -18.27
N LEU A 5 29.31 -4.94 -17.89
CA LEU A 5 29.59 -5.35 -16.50
C LEU A 5 29.54 -4.16 -15.54
N LYS A 6 30.14 -3.02 -15.92
CA LYS A 6 30.08 -1.78 -15.12
C LYS A 6 28.65 -1.25 -14.96
N GLN A 7 27.82 -1.37 -16.01
CA GLN A 7 26.43 -0.95 -15.96
C GLN A 7 25.59 -1.85 -15.03
N LEU A 8 25.82 -3.16 -15.06
CA LEU A 8 25.17 -4.11 -14.16
C LEU A 8 25.57 -3.88 -12.70
N GLU A 9 26.86 -3.68 -12.42
CA GLU A 9 27.34 -3.33 -11.07
C GLU A 9 26.70 -2.04 -10.55
N LYS A 10 26.58 -1.01 -11.42
CA LYS A 10 25.92 0.25 -11.06
C LYS A 10 24.43 0.04 -10.74
N LYS A 11 23.72 -0.75 -11.55
CA LYS A 11 22.30 -1.09 -11.30
C LYS A 11 22.13 -1.86 -9.99
N GLN A 12 22.97 -2.85 -9.73
CA GLN A 12 22.92 -3.63 -8.49
C GLN A 12 23.18 -2.74 -7.27
N LYS A 13 24.18 -1.86 -7.34
CA LYS A 13 24.48 -0.92 -6.25
C LYS A 13 23.32 0.06 -6.01
N LEU A 14 22.73 0.59 -7.08
CA LEU A 14 21.56 1.46 -6.98
C LEU A 14 20.38 0.73 -6.34
N TYR A 15 20.09 -0.50 -6.76
CA TYR A 15 19.05 -1.33 -6.18
C TYR A 15 19.24 -1.53 -4.67
N SER A 16 20.45 -1.90 -4.24
CA SER A 16 20.74 -2.06 -2.80
C SER A 16 20.53 -0.78 -2.00
N LEU A 17 20.87 0.38 -2.55
CA LEU A 17 20.63 1.67 -1.90
C LEU A 17 19.14 2.02 -1.84
N LEU A 18 18.40 1.78 -2.93
CA LEU A 18 16.96 2.00 -2.98
C LEU A 18 16.21 1.10 -2.01
N LYS A 19 16.60 -0.17 -1.90
CA LYS A 19 16.03 -1.10 -0.93
C LYS A 19 16.24 -0.62 0.51
N ALA A 20 17.46 -0.17 0.84
CA ALA A 20 17.74 0.40 2.15
C ALA A 20 16.92 1.68 2.43
N GLN A 21 16.72 2.53 1.41
CA GLN A 21 15.88 3.72 1.55
C GLN A 21 14.41 3.35 1.74
N HIS A 22 13.89 2.38 0.98
CA HIS A 22 12.52 1.88 1.13
C HIS A 22 12.26 1.40 2.56
N GLU A 23 13.16 0.60 3.12
CA GLU A 23 13.09 0.13 4.51
C GLU A 23 13.14 1.30 5.51
N ALA A 24 13.92 2.34 5.22
CA ALA A 24 13.98 3.54 6.05
C ALA A 24 12.66 4.33 6.04
N GLU A 25 12.05 4.55 4.88
CA GLU A 25 10.74 5.23 4.75
C GLU A 25 9.65 4.48 5.51
N VAL A 26 9.57 3.14 5.35
CA VAL A 26 8.60 2.31 6.08
C VAL A 26 8.79 2.48 7.59
N LYS A 27 10.03 2.45 8.07
CA LYS A 27 10.34 2.62 9.49
C LYS A 27 9.94 4.00 10.02
N GLU A 28 10.15 5.04 9.22
CA GLU A 28 9.77 6.42 9.56
C GLU A 28 8.24 6.57 9.63
N LEU A 29 7.49 6.00 8.67
CA LEU A 29 6.03 5.97 8.72
C LEU A 29 5.50 5.27 9.98
N MET A 30 6.07 4.11 10.34
CA MET A 30 5.70 3.41 11.59
C MET A 30 5.95 4.28 12.83
N HIS A 31 7.05 5.06 12.83
CA HIS A 31 7.35 5.99 13.91
C HIS A 31 6.29 7.09 14.02
N TYR A 32 5.92 7.73 12.90
CA TYR A 32 4.88 8.76 12.89
C TYR A 32 3.52 8.24 13.33
N MET A 33 3.13 7.04 12.90
CA MET A 33 1.90 6.41 13.37
C MET A 33 1.92 6.15 14.87
N SER A 34 3.04 5.67 15.42
CA SER A 34 3.19 5.50 16.87
C SER A 34 3.07 6.83 17.62
N VAL A 35 3.71 7.90 17.12
CA VAL A 35 3.62 9.23 17.73
C VAL A 35 2.18 9.77 17.73
N LEU A 36 1.43 9.57 16.64
CA LEU A 36 0.03 10.00 16.52
C LEU A 36 -0.92 9.42 17.59
N THR A 37 -0.55 8.32 18.23
CA THR A 37 -1.34 7.73 19.33
C THR A 37 -1.30 8.56 20.61
N THR A 38 -0.32 9.43 20.77
CA THR A 38 -0.09 10.22 22.02
C THR A 38 -0.18 11.73 21.81
N VAL A 39 -0.11 12.21 20.57
CA VAL A 39 -0.16 13.65 20.28
C VAL A 39 -1.58 14.17 20.35
N GLU A 40 -1.83 15.07 21.31
CA GLU A 40 -3.10 15.80 21.47
C GLU A 40 -3.19 17.08 20.61
N ASN A 41 -2.04 17.68 20.25
CA ASN A 41 -2.03 18.93 19.51
C ASN A 41 -2.46 18.74 18.05
N ASN A 42 -3.65 19.23 17.70
CA ASN A 42 -4.24 19.08 16.36
C ASN A 42 -3.37 19.61 15.23
N LEU A 43 -2.64 20.72 15.43
CA LEU A 43 -1.74 21.26 14.40
C LEU A 43 -0.58 20.28 14.14
N VAL A 44 0.02 19.73 15.19
CA VAL A 44 1.07 18.73 15.07
C VAL A 44 0.54 17.45 14.41
N ARG A 45 -0.68 17.00 14.77
CA ARG A 45 -1.33 15.85 14.13
C ARG A 45 -1.49 16.06 12.62
N SER A 46 -1.97 17.24 12.20
CA SER A 46 -2.11 17.57 10.77
C SER A 46 -0.78 17.53 10.02
N TYR A 47 0.31 18.03 10.63
CA TYR A 47 1.64 17.91 10.03
C TYR A 47 2.11 16.45 9.94
N LEU A 48 1.90 15.64 10.97
CA LEU A 48 2.24 14.21 10.93
C LEU A 48 1.46 13.45 9.85
N HIS A 49 0.16 13.73 9.67
CA HIS A 49 -0.62 13.16 8.57
C HIS A 49 -0.09 13.57 7.18
N THR A 50 0.40 14.81 7.05
CA THR A 50 1.05 15.26 5.80
C THR A 50 2.32 14.46 5.53
N LEU A 51 3.17 14.29 6.54
CA LEU A 51 4.40 13.49 6.44
C LEU A 51 4.10 12.02 6.11
N LEU A 52 3.04 11.45 6.69
CA LEU A 52 2.60 10.09 6.36
C LEU A 52 2.20 9.97 4.89
N SER A 53 1.43 10.94 4.37
CA SER A 53 1.03 10.97 2.96
C SER A 53 2.22 11.12 2.01
N ASP A 54 3.21 11.95 2.36
CA ASP A 54 4.45 12.11 1.60
C ASP A 54 5.28 10.82 1.59
N GLY A 55 5.51 10.19 2.74
CA GLY A 55 6.32 8.97 2.83
C GLY A 55 5.68 7.78 2.09
N LEU A 56 4.36 7.67 2.05
CA LEU A 56 3.67 6.67 1.20
C LEU A 56 3.98 6.88 -0.30
N ARG A 57 4.01 8.13 -0.78
CA ARG A 57 4.42 8.45 -2.16
C ARG A 57 5.90 8.12 -2.41
N HIS A 58 6.77 8.35 -1.44
CA HIS A 58 8.18 7.98 -1.56
C HIS A 58 8.37 6.48 -1.73
N ILE A 59 7.68 5.68 -0.89
CA ILE A 59 7.68 4.21 -0.99
C ILE A 59 7.21 3.75 -2.38
N GLU A 60 6.13 4.34 -2.90
CA GLU A 60 5.62 4.06 -4.25
C GLU A 60 6.69 4.31 -5.31
N TYR A 61 7.32 5.50 -5.30
CA TYR A 61 8.31 5.88 -6.31
C TYR A 61 9.58 5.03 -6.23
N ILE A 62 10.06 4.72 -5.03
CA ILE A 62 11.24 3.87 -4.84
C ILE A 62 10.94 2.45 -5.34
N SER A 63 9.79 1.89 -4.98
CA SER A 63 9.36 0.56 -5.42
C SER A 63 9.28 0.46 -6.94
N ARG A 64 8.73 1.50 -7.60
CA ARG A 64 8.70 1.59 -9.07
C ARG A 64 10.10 1.54 -9.68
N ILE A 65 11.05 2.34 -9.16
CA ILE A 65 12.43 2.35 -9.67
C ILE A 65 13.11 0.99 -9.45
N MET A 66 12.86 0.34 -8.32
CA MET A 66 13.40 -0.99 -8.03
C MET A 66 12.87 -2.04 -9.02
N ALA A 67 11.57 -2.05 -9.29
CA ALA A 67 10.95 -2.94 -10.29
C ALA A 67 11.54 -2.73 -11.70
N ASP A 68 11.75 -1.47 -12.10
CA ASP A 68 12.39 -1.13 -13.37
C ASP A 68 13.83 -1.68 -13.46
N ILE A 69 14.57 -1.69 -12.35
CA ILE A 69 15.95 -2.23 -12.30
C ILE A 69 15.96 -3.75 -12.42
N GLU A 70 15.03 -4.45 -11.76
CA GLU A 70 14.88 -5.91 -11.82
C GLU A 70 14.46 -6.42 -13.20
N GLY A 71 14.08 -5.51 -14.10
CA GLY A 71 13.53 -5.90 -15.39
C GLY A 71 12.15 -6.51 -15.24
N ALA A 72 11.42 -6.14 -14.17
CA ALA A 72 9.98 -6.33 -14.08
C ALA A 72 9.30 -5.37 -15.10
N THR A 73 9.61 -5.55 -16.38
CA THR A 73 8.90 -4.92 -17.50
C THR A 73 7.64 -5.72 -17.71
N GLY A 74 6.62 -5.37 -16.96
CA GLY A 74 5.39 -6.11 -16.95
C GLY A 74 4.79 -5.90 -15.60
N SER A 75 3.91 -4.90 -15.52
CA SER A 75 2.59 -5.18 -15.00
C SER A 75 2.60 -6.25 -13.89
N ALA A 76 3.10 -5.90 -12.70
CA ALA A 76 2.36 -6.25 -11.50
C ALA A 76 1.03 -5.46 -11.61
N SER A 77 0.27 -5.77 -12.66
CA SER A 77 -0.89 -5.02 -13.05
C SER A 77 -1.90 -5.25 -11.96
N LEU A 78 -2.84 -4.33 -11.88
CA LEU A 78 -4.25 -4.67 -11.73
C LEU A 78 -4.62 -5.82 -12.70
N THR A 79 -4.06 -7.02 -12.47
CA THR A 79 -4.49 -8.26 -13.09
C THR A 79 -5.75 -8.64 -12.37
N LYS A 80 -6.69 -9.25 -13.09
CA LYS A 80 -7.90 -9.79 -12.48
C LYS A 80 -7.58 -10.63 -11.23
N LYS A 81 -6.56 -11.51 -11.32
CA LYS A 81 -6.10 -12.33 -10.19
C LYS A 81 -5.60 -11.51 -9.00
N GLY A 82 -4.79 -10.47 -9.23
CA GLY A 82 -4.29 -9.60 -8.16
C GLY A 82 -5.40 -8.80 -7.49
N ILE A 83 -6.41 -8.36 -8.25
CA ILE A 83 -7.58 -7.68 -7.70
C ILE A 83 -8.44 -8.66 -6.89
N GLU A 84 -8.64 -9.90 -7.38
CA GLU A 84 -9.34 -10.96 -6.64
C GLU A 84 -8.64 -11.30 -5.32
N GLU A 85 -7.30 -11.35 -5.30
CA GLU A 85 -6.51 -11.51 -4.09
C GLU A 85 -6.71 -10.33 -3.13
N SER A 86 -6.64 -9.08 -3.60
CA SER A 86 -6.92 -7.91 -2.76
C SER A 86 -8.34 -7.89 -2.20
N ILE A 87 -9.36 -8.30 -2.97
CA ILE A 87 -10.75 -8.41 -2.46
C ILE A 87 -10.84 -9.47 -1.36
N ALA A 88 -10.09 -10.57 -1.47
CA ALA A 88 -10.05 -11.59 -0.43
C ALA A 88 -9.39 -11.06 0.84
N ASP A 89 -8.29 -10.31 0.72
CA ASP A 89 -7.59 -9.68 1.84
C ASP A 89 -8.49 -8.65 2.56
N GLU A 90 -9.19 -7.79 1.81
CA GLU A 90 -10.15 -6.81 2.37
C GLU A 90 -11.30 -7.51 3.12
N ARG A 91 -11.79 -8.65 2.60
CA ARG A 91 -12.82 -9.45 3.25
C ARG A 91 -12.32 -10.08 4.55
N GLU A 92 -11.09 -10.58 4.56
CA GLU A 92 -10.46 -11.12 5.78
C GLU A 92 -10.27 -10.01 6.83
N SER A 93 -9.81 -8.82 6.42
CA SER A 93 -9.69 -7.63 7.28
C SER A 93 -11.04 -7.26 7.89
N HIS A 94 -12.08 -7.14 7.06
CA HIS A 94 -13.46 -6.86 7.48
C HIS A 94 -13.95 -7.82 8.56
N ASP A 95 -13.83 -9.14 8.31
CA ASP A 95 -14.31 -10.17 9.23
C ASP A 95 -13.51 -10.18 10.54
N ALA A 96 -12.22 -9.86 10.49
CA ALA A 96 -11.38 -9.71 11.68
C ALA A 96 -11.81 -8.49 12.52
N LEU A 97 -12.06 -7.34 11.88
CA LEU A 97 -12.49 -6.10 12.53
C LEU A 97 -13.84 -6.27 13.25
N LEU A 98 -14.80 -6.97 12.64
CA LEU A 98 -16.08 -7.27 13.27
C LEU A 98 -15.91 -8.14 14.53
N LYS A 99 -15.08 -9.19 14.46
CA LYS A 99 -14.76 -10.02 15.63
C LYS A 99 -14.10 -9.19 16.75
N CYS A 100 -13.17 -8.31 16.39
CA CYS A 100 -12.56 -7.40 17.37
C CYS A 100 -13.61 -6.46 18.00
N ALA A 101 -14.55 -5.93 17.21
CA ALA A 101 -15.60 -5.05 17.71
C ALA A 101 -16.59 -5.77 18.66
N GLU A 102 -16.85 -7.05 18.44
CA GLU A 102 -17.66 -7.88 19.35
C GLU A 102 -16.95 -8.17 20.68
N MET A 103 -15.63 -8.23 20.66
CA MET A 103 -14.79 -8.49 21.85
C MET A 103 -14.42 -7.23 22.63
N ALA A 104 -14.67 -6.03 22.10
CA ALA A 104 -14.29 -4.78 22.74
C ALA A 104 -15.18 -4.48 23.96
N ASP A 105 -14.54 -4.20 25.11
CA ASP A 105 -15.23 -3.92 26.38
C ASP A 105 -15.88 -2.53 26.41
N ASP A 106 -15.37 -1.57 25.63
CA ASP A 106 -15.89 -0.20 25.59
C ASP A 106 -16.61 0.11 24.26
N PRO A 107 -17.74 0.85 24.31
CA PRO A 107 -18.53 1.14 23.11
C PRO A 107 -17.81 2.03 22.08
N GLU A 108 -16.84 2.84 22.49
CA GLU A 108 -16.14 3.77 21.60
C GLU A 108 -15.16 3.01 20.69
N THR A 109 -14.35 2.12 21.26
CA THR A 109 -13.49 1.20 20.52
C THR A 109 -14.31 0.31 19.59
N ALA A 110 -15.43 -0.24 20.07
CA ALA A 110 -16.32 -1.05 19.24
C ALA A 110 -16.88 -0.26 18.04
N ALA A 111 -17.25 1.01 18.25
CA ALA A 111 -17.75 1.88 17.19
C ALA A 111 -16.65 2.24 16.18
N LEU A 112 -15.42 2.52 16.64
CA LEU A 112 -14.29 2.80 15.78
C LEU A 112 -13.95 1.60 14.88
N LEU A 113 -13.85 0.40 15.45
CA LEU A 113 -13.58 -0.83 14.69
C LEU A 113 -14.66 -1.10 13.63
N LYS A 114 -15.94 -0.87 13.96
CA LYS A 114 -17.04 -0.97 12.99
C LYS A 114 -16.97 0.10 11.91
N SER A 115 -16.49 1.31 12.23
CA SER A 115 -16.27 2.34 11.21
C SER A 115 -15.21 1.89 10.21
N ILE A 116 -14.11 1.29 10.69
CA ILE A 116 -13.06 0.77 9.81
C ILE A 116 -13.61 -0.38 8.96
N SER A 117 -14.42 -1.29 9.52
CA SER A 117 -15.00 -2.39 8.72
C SER A 117 -15.90 -1.87 7.59
N VAL A 118 -16.63 -0.77 7.80
CA VAL A 118 -17.41 -0.12 6.74
C VAL A 118 -16.51 0.43 5.62
N ASP A 119 -15.31 0.92 5.96
CA ASP A 119 -14.33 1.34 4.96
C ASP A 119 -13.84 0.15 4.14
N GLU A 120 -13.59 -1.03 4.73
CA GLU A 120 -13.22 -2.23 3.97
C GLU A 120 -14.33 -2.70 3.02
N GLU A 121 -15.60 -2.58 3.41
CA GLU A 121 -16.74 -2.80 2.49
C GLU A 121 -16.75 -1.79 1.33
N HIS A 122 -16.30 -0.56 1.57
CA HIS A 122 -16.14 0.42 0.52
C HIS A 122 -14.96 0.09 -0.40
N HIS A 123 -13.81 -0.32 0.16
CA HIS A 123 -12.64 -0.74 -0.59
C HIS A 123 -12.94 -1.94 -1.49
N MET A 124 -13.64 -2.97 -1.00
CA MET A 124 -14.10 -4.10 -1.81
C MET A 124 -14.91 -3.66 -3.04
N ARG A 125 -15.85 -2.72 -2.87
CA ARG A 125 -16.65 -2.18 -3.99
C ARG A 125 -15.81 -1.40 -5.01
N ILE A 126 -14.80 -0.67 -4.54
CA ILE A 126 -13.84 0.00 -5.43
C ILE A 126 -13.06 -1.03 -6.24
N LEU A 127 -12.57 -2.09 -5.59
CA LEU A 127 -11.81 -3.17 -6.23
C LEU A 127 -12.66 -3.95 -7.24
N GLU A 128 -13.93 -4.24 -6.92
CA GLU A 128 -14.89 -4.84 -7.86
C GLU A 128 -15.03 -4.00 -9.13
N HIS A 129 -15.21 -2.67 -8.99
CA HIS A 129 -15.28 -1.77 -10.13
C HIS A 129 -13.98 -1.74 -10.94
N LEU A 130 -12.82 -1.75 -10.26
CA LEU A 130 -11.52 -1.84 -10.93
C LEU A 130 -11.38 -3.16 -11.72
N SER A 131 -11.90 -4.28 -11.21
CA SER A 131 -11.91 -5.55 -11.92
C SER A 131 -12.69 -5.46 -13.23
N GLU A 132 -13.89 -4.86 -13.21
CA GLU A 132 -14.71 -4.65 -14.42
C GLU A 132 -14.00 -3.79 -15.48
N LEU A 133 -13.29 -2.75 -15.03
CA LEU A 133 -12.52 -1.86 -15.93
C LEU A 133 -11.36 -2.61 -16.60
N VAL A 134 -10.64 -3.45 -15.85
CA VAL A 134 -9.56 -4.29 -16.37
C VAL A 134 -10.09 -5.30 -17.40
N GLU A 135 -11.22 -5.95 -17.12
CA GLU A 135 -11.87 -6.87 -18.06
C GLU A 135 -12.30 -6.18 -19.35
N SER A 136 -12.89 -4.98 -19.22
CA SER A 136 -13.33 -4.17 -20.36
C SER A 136 -12.17 -3.73 -21.25
N ALA A 137 -11.05 -3.32 -20.65
CA ALA A 137 -9.83 -2.95 -21.37
C ALA A 137 -9.21 -4.15 -22.11
N ALA A 138 -9.22 -5.33 -21.50
CA ALA A 138 -8.75 -6.57 -22.13
C ALA A 138 -9.63 -6.98 -23.32
N ALA A 139 -10.96 -6.82 -23.22
CA ALA A 139 -11.91 -7.17 -24.29
C ALA A 139 -11.88 -6.22 -25.49
N GLY A 140 -11.46 -4.96 -25.30
CA GLY A 140 -11.35 -3.95 -26.36
C GLY A 140 -10.11 -4.08 -27.26
N THR A 141 -9.14 -4.92 -26.90
CA THR A 141 -7.85 -5.04 -27.62
C THR A 141 -7.89 -6.10 -28.74
N THR A 142 -9.03 -6.74 -28.97
CA THR A 142 -9.21 -7.86 -29.92
C THR A 142 -9.85 -7.47 -31.26
N LYS A 143 -9.78 -6.20 -31.68
CA LYS A 143 -10.28 -5.74 -33.00
C LYS A 143 -9.21 -5.11 -33.87
#